data_AF-A0A3E0DVX6-F1
#
_entry.id   AF-A0A3E0DVX6-F1
#
_cell.length_a   1.000
_cell.length_b   1.000
_cell.length_c   1.000
_cell.angle_alpha   90.00
_cell.angle_beta   90.00
_cell.angle_gamma   90.00
#
_symmetry.space_group_name_H-M   'P 1'
#
loop_
_entity.id
_entity.type
_entity.pdbx_description
1 polymer ?
#
loop_
_entity_poly.entity_id
_entity_poly.type
_entity_poly.pdbx_seq_one_letter_code
_entity_poly.pdbx_strand_id
1 'polypeptide(L)'
;MRKIFPVIIVISIFCFMVYNSKTEYYEKSIEFSKSTFSGEILKITEGRGNKIYYENDKYFYDSNCEGLEIQVGDVVRKSIGEIIVMRKDSNGKYVEVGKQIIKEPSKSYFNYFFGI
;
A
#
# COMPACT_ATOMS: atom_id res chain seq x y z
N MET A 1 33.18 25.27 -14.50
CA MET A 1 32.57 24.88 -13.20
C MET A 1 31.25 25.58 -12.88
N ARG A 2 31.07 26.89 -13.13
CA ARG A 2 29.82 27.63 -12.79
C ARG A 2 28.50 27.10 -13.41
N LYS A 3 28.53 26.43 -14.56
CA LYS A 3 27.32 25.91 -15.25
C LYS A 3 26.80 24.56 -14.71
N ILE A 4 27.59 23.85 -13.90
CA ILE A 4 27.24 22.50 -13.39
C ILE A 4 26.49 22.58 -12.05
N PHE A 5 26.75 23.61 -11.25
CA PHE A 5 26.05 23.87 -9.99
C PHE A 5 24.51 23.85 -10.07
N PRO A 6 23.85 24.53 -11.03
CA PRO A 6 22.39 24.48 -11.12
C PRO A 6 21.87 23.06 -11.42
N VAL A 7 22.59 22.28 -12.23
CA VAL A 7 22.22 20.89 -12.56
C VAL A 7 22.32 20.00 -11.32
N ILE A 8 23.39 20.14 -10.54
CA ILE A 8 23.56 19.38 -9.29
C ILE A 8 22.42 19.69 -8.32
N ILE A 9 22.04 20.96 -8.16
CA ILE A 9 20.95 21.36 -7.26
C ILE A 9 19.63 20.71 -7.69
N VAL A 10 19.29 20.73 -8.99
CA VAL A 10 18.07 20.09 -9.50
C VAL A 10 18.08 18.58 -9.22
N ILE A 11 19.20 17.91 -9.46
CA ILE A 11 19.34 16.47 -9.18
C ILE A 11 19.18 16.21 -7.68
N SER A 12 19.79 17.00 -6.82
CA SER A 12 19.68 16.85 -5.36
C SER A 12 18.24 17.02 -4.87
N ILE A 13 17.51 18.02 -5.37
CA ILE A 13 16.09 18.22 -5.04
C ILE A 13 15.26 17.02 -5.48
N PHE A 14 15.49 16.54 -6.70
CA PHE A 14 14.79 15.36 -7.22
C PHE A 14 15.06 14.11 -6.38
N CYS A 15 16.33 13.83 -6.07
CA CYS A 15 16.71 12.72 -5.20
C CYS A 15 16.07 12.82 -3.81
N PHE A 16 16.04 14.02 -3.24
CA PHE A 16 15.40 14.28 -1.94
C PHE A 16 13.88 14.01 -1.98
N MET A 17 13.18 14.47 -3.04
CA MET A 17 11.75 14.20 -3.22
C MET A 17 11.47 12.71 -3.39
N VAL A 18 12.26 11.99 -4.19
CA VAL A 18 12.12 10.54 -4.38
C VAL A 18 12.37 9.79 -3.07
N TYR A 19 13.41 10.18 -2.32
CA TYR A 19 13.71 9.59 -1.02
C TYR A 19 12.54 9.74 -0.05
N ASN A 20 12.01 10.96 0.14
CA ASN A 20 10.88 11.18 1.03
C ASN A 20 9.64 10.38 0.62
N SER A 21 9.34 10.33 -0.69
CA SER A 21 8.20 9.57 -1.20
C SER A 21 8.35 8.06 -0.95
N LYS A 22 9.55 7.50 -1.12
CA LYS A 22 9.81 6.09 -0.80
C LYS A 22 9.77 5.83 0.70
N THR A 23 10.28 6.76 1.52
CA THR A 23 10.24 6.64 2.98
C THR A 23 8.79 6.60 3.47
N GLU A 24 7.93 7.50 3.00
CA GLU A 24 6.50 7.51 3.34
C GLU A 24 5.82 6.19 2.93
N TYR A 25 6.14 5.68 1.74
CA TYR A 25 5.64 4.40 1.27
C TYR A 25 6.02 3.25 2.21
N TYR A 26 7.29 3.20 2.63
CA TYR A 26 7.80 2.19 3.53
C TYR A 26 7.16 2.27 4.92
N GLU A 27 7.08 3.48 5.49
CA GLU A 27 6.45 3.72 6.79
C GLU A 27 4.99 3.28 6.80
N LYS A 28 4.21 3.63 5.76
CA LYS A 28 2.82 3.17 5.61
C LYS A 28 2.72 1.65 5.48
N SER A 29 3.68 1.00 4.83
CA SER A 29 3.69 -0.46 4.69
C SER A 29 3.98 -1.16 6.02
N ILE A 30 4.85 -0.57 6.85
CA ILE A 30 5.13 -1.01 8.22
C ILE A 30 3.93 -0.77 9.15
N GLU A 31 3.28 0.38 9.03
CA GLU A 31 2.07 0.69 9.81
C GLU A 31 0.94 -0.28 9.44
N PHE A 32 0.72 -0.47 8.13
CA PHE A 32 -0.27 -1.40 7.62
C PHE A 32 -0.04 -2.81 8.13
N SER A 33 1.19 -3.34 8.07
CA SER A 33 1.45 -4.73 8.49
C SER A 33 1.03 -4.99 9.95
N LYS A 34 1.21 -3.99 10.83
CA LYS A 34 0.90 -4.05 12.26
C LYS A 34 -0.55 -3.70 12.61
N SER A 35 -1.25 -2.96 11.75
CA SER A 35 -2.61 -2.49 12.02
C SER A 35 -3.63 -3.64 12.04
N THR A 36 -4.83 -3.39 12.56
CA THR A 36 -6.01 -4.24 12.36
C THR A 36 -7.19 -3.34 12.06
N PHE A 37 -8.05 -3.75 11.13
CA PHE A 37 -9.24 -2.97 10.79
C PHE A 37 -10.31 -3.84 10.15
N SER A 38 -11.51 -3.30 10.06
CA SER A 38 -12.60 -3.86 9.27
C SER A 38 -13.34 -2.71 8.61
N GLY A 39 -13.70 -2.85 7.34
CA GLY A 39 -14.31 -1.75 6.59
C GLY A 39 -14.66 -2.16 5.17
N GLU A 40 -15.40 -1.28 4.50
CA GLU A 40 -15.71 -1.43 3.08
C GLU A 40 -14.67 -0.68 2.24
N ILE A 41 -14.26 -1.27 1.12
CA ILE A 41 -13.33 -0.64 0.19
C ILE A 41 -14.06 0.43 -0.60
N LEU A 42 -13.68 1.69 -0.37
CA LEU A 42 -14.36 2.85 -0.92
C LEU A 42 -13.84 3.22 -2.30
N LYS A 43 -12.53 3.05 -2.51
CA LYS A 43 -11.84 3.50 -3.73
C LYS A 43 -10.53 2.76 -3.91
N ILE A 44 -10.19 2.49 -5.17
CA ILE A 44 -8.86 2.08 -5.58
C ILE A 44 -8.30 3.16 -6.51
N THR A 45 -7.07 3.62 -6.25
CA THR A 45 -6.41 4.65 -7.07
C THR A 45 -5.10 4.10 -7.60
N GLU A 46 -4.94 4.13 -8.92
CA GLU A 46 -3.70 3.72 -9.61
C GLU A 46 -2.60 4.79 -9.50
N GLY A 47 -1.34 4.35 -9.52
CA GLY A 47 -0.19 5.26 -9.43
C GLY A 47 1.14 4.53 -9.23
N ARG A 48 2.09 5.12 -8.49
CA ARG A 48 3.38 4.50 -8.11
C ARG A 48 3.25 3.33 -7.12
N GLY A 49 2.05 2.75 -7.04
CA GLY A 49 1.55 1.76 -6.11
C GLY A 49 0.03 1.96 -5.99
N ASN A 50 -0.75 0.92 -6.29
CA ASN A 50 -2.21 0.99 -6.22
C ASN A 50 -2.61 1.18 -4.75
N LYS A 51 -3.32 2.27 -4.47
CA LYS A 51 -3.82 2.59 -3.12
C LYS A 51 -5.24 2.08 -2.97
N ILE A 52 -5.46 1.22 -1.99
CA ILE A 52 -6.75 0.64 -1.64
C ILE A 52 -7.26 1.36 -0.38
N TYR A 53 -8.30 2.19 -0.54
CA TYR A 53 -8.87 3.01 0.52
C TYR A 53 -10.02 2.28 1.22
N TYR A 54 -9.94 2.19 2.55
CA TYR A 54 -10.99 1.62 3.41
C TYR A 54 -11.63 2.67 4.33
N GLU A 55 -11.05 3.88 4.37
CA GLU A 55 -11.63 5.12 4.90
C GLU A 55 -11.12 6.29 4.04
N ASN A 56 -11.70 7.50 4.18
CA ASN A 56 -11.35 8.66 3.33
C ASN A 56 -9.84 8.93 3.24
N ASP A 57 -9.13 8.83 4.36
CA ASP A 57 -7.69 9.14 4.44
C ASP A 57 -6.81 7.92 4.77
N LYS A 58 -7.43 6.73 4.95
CA LYS A 58 -6.70 5.50 5.26
C LYS A 58 -6.71 4.54 4.09
N TYR A 59 -5.50 4.14 3.71
CA TYR A 59 -5.29 3.23 2.61
C TYR A 59 -4.08 2.33 2.87
N PHE A 60 -4.02 1.24 2.13
CA PHE A 60 -2.84 0.40 2.02
C PHE A 60 -2.47 0.21 0.55
N TYR A 61 -1.24 -0.22 0.30
CA TYR A 61 -0.79 -0.51 -1.05
C TYR A 61 -1.13 -1.95 -1.40
N ASP A 62 -1.68 -2.17 -2.58
CA ASP A 62 -2.00 -3.51 -3.12
C ASP A 62 -0.80 -4.45 -3.10
N SER A 63 0.39 -3.94 -3.43
CA SER A 63 1.65 -4.70 -3.41
C SER A 63 2.10 -5.16 -2.03
N ASN A 64 1.47 -4.68 -0.94
CA ASN A 64 1.68 -5.24 0.40
C ASN A 64 0.92 -6.56 0.61
N CYS A 65 0.15 -7.00 -0.38
CA CYS A 65 -0.68 -8.18 -0.31
C CYS A 65 -0.42 -9.13 -1.50
N GLU A 66 -0.76 -10.41 -1.32
CA GLU A 66 -0.81 -11.43 -2.38
C GLU A 66 -2.11 -12.20 -2.30
N GLY A 67 -2.53 -12.75 -3.44
CA GLY A 67 -3.69 -13.64 -3.52
C GLY A 67 -4.85 -12.98 -4.24
N LEU A 68 -6.02 -13.03 -3.62
CA LEU A 68 -7.27 -12.56 -4.21
C LEU A 68 -7.24 -11.06 -4.52
N GLU A 69 -7.70 -10.64 -5.69
CA GLU A 69 -7.83 -9.22 -6.02
C GLU A 69 -9.02 -8.57 -5.28
N ILE A 70 -8.74 -7.48 -4.56
CA ILE A 70 -9.72 -6.67 -3.84
C ILE A 70 -10.39 -5.68 -4.80
N GLN A 71 -11.71 -5.52 -4.66
CA GLN A 71 -12.52 -4.64 -5.50
C GLN A 71 -13.24 -3.58 -4.64
N VAL A 72 -13.64 -2.49 -5.29
CA VAL A 72 -14.48 -1.46 -4.66
C VAL A 72 -15.82 -2.08 -4.25
N GLY A 73 -16.26 -1.80 -3.02
CA GLY A 73 -17.46 -2.39 -2.42
C GLY A 73 -17.24 -3.71 -1.69
N ASP A 74 -16.03 -4.27 -1.72
CA ASP A 74 -15.69 -5.41 -0.87
C ASP A 74 -15.65 -4.98 0.60
N VAL A 75 -16.16 -5.85 1.49
CA VAL A 75 -15.97 -5.68 2.93
C VAL A 75 -14.79 -6.53 3.34
N VAL A 76 -13.80 -5.91 3.95
CA VAL A 76 -12.56 -6.55 4.35
C VAL A 76 -12.41 -6.59 5.86
N ARG A 77 -11.80 -7.66 6.36
CA ARG A 77 -11.37 -7.79 7.75
C ARG A 77 -9.89 -8.13 7.76
N LYS A 78 -9.08 -7.17 8.22
CA LYS A 78 -7.63 -7.29 8.27
C LYS A 78 -7.16 -7.70 9.66
N SER A 79 -6.36 -8.76 9.71
CA SER A 79 -5.67 -9.26 10.89
C SER A 79 -4.15 -9.12 10.72
N ILE A 80 -3.37 -9.64 11.68
CA ILE A 80 -1.92 -9.68 11.58
C ILE A 80 -1.56 -10.83 10.63
N GLY A 81 -1.29 -10.51 9.36
CA GLY A 81 -0.82 -11.46 8.34
C GLY A 81 -1.80 -11.77 7.21
N GLU A 82 -3.09 -11.47 7.35
CA GLU A 82 -4.06 -11.70 6.29
C GLU A 82 -5.20 -10.68 6.27
N ILE A 83 -5.88 -10.62 5.13
CA ILE A 83 -7.14 -9.89 4.92
C ILE A 83 -8.17 -10.89 4.42
N ILE A 84 -9.25 -11.06 5.16
CA ILE A 84 -10.42 -11.80 4.69
C ILE A 84 -11.29 -10.85 3.88
N VAL A 85 -11.75 -11.30 2.70
CA VAL A 85 -12.53 -10.50 1.77
C VAL A 85 -13.93 -11.08 1.65
N MET A 86 -14.92 -10.23 1.91
CA MET A 86 -16.35 -10.51 1.77
C MET A 86 -16.91 -9.72 0.59
N ARG A 87 -17.58 -10.38 -0.34
CA ARG A 87 -18.18 -9.74 -1.53
C ARG A 87 -19.66 -10.07 -1.63
N LYS A 88 -20.45 -9.15 -2.16
CA LYS A 88 -21.87 -9.42 -2.43
C LYS A 88 -22.01 -10.48 -3.52
N ASP A 89 -22.81 -11.50 -3.24
CA ASP A 89 -23.26 -12.46 -4.25
C ASP A 89 -24.36 -11.85 -5.15
N SER A 90 -24.88 -12.64 -6.08
CA SER A 90 -26.00 -12.24 -6.95
C SER A 90 -27.30 -11.92 -6.20
N ASN A 91 -27.42 -12.33 -4.93
CA ASN A 91 -28.55 -12.06 -4.05
C ASN A 91 -28.32 -10.83 -3.16
N GLY A 92 -27.18 -10.13 -3.32
CA GLY A 92 -26.80 -8.98 -2.50
C GLY A 92 -26.31 -9.32 -1.09
N LYS A 93 -26.08 -10.61 -0.79
CA LYS A 93 -25.56 -11.06 0.50
C LYS A 93 -24.04 -11.11 0.48
N TYR A 94 -23.41 -10.63 1.54
CA TYR A 94 -21.96 -10.76 1.68
C TYR A 94 -21.57 -12.20 1.97
N VAL A 95 -20.70 -12.76 1.13
CA VAL A 95 -20.10 -14.09 1.28
C VAL A 95 -18.59 -13.95 1.28
N GLU A 96 -17.91 -14.81 2.04
CA GLU A 96 -16.45 -14.88 2.03
C GLU A 96 -15.98 -15.42 0.67
N VAL A 97 -15.24 -14.61 -0.08
CA VAL A 97 -14.71 -14.99 -1.40
C VAL A 97 -13.26 -15.46 -1.33
N GLY A 98 -12.59 -15.20 -0.21
CA GLY A 98 -11.25 -15.68 0.05
C GLY A 98 -10.44 -14.71 0.90
N LYS A 99 -9.12 -14.85 0.81
CA LYS A 99 -8.18 -14.06 1.59
C LYS A 99 -6.98 -13.58 0.79
N GLN A 100 -6.44 -12.45 1.21
CA GLN A 100 -5.11 -12.00 0.84
C GLN A 100 -4.13 -12.28 1.98
N ILE A 101 -2.89 -12.62 1.64
CA ILE A 101 -1.79 -12.74 2.58
C ILE A 101 -1.00 -11.43 2.58
N ILE A 102 -0.68 -10.91 3.75
CA ILE A 102 0.10 -9.67 3.90
C ILE A 102 1.58 -10.00 3.81
N LYS A 103 2.30 -9.33 2.90
CA LYS A 103 3.75 -9.37 2.83
C LYS A 103 4.32 -8.57 3.99
N GLU A 104 5.05 -9.23 4.89
CA GLU A 104 5.72 -8.51 5.95
C GLU A 104 6.88 -7.68 5.36
N PRO A 105 6.89 -6.35 5.54
CA PRO A 105 7.98 -5.52 5.07
C PRO A 105 9.27 -5.85 5.84
N SER A 106 10.41 -5.91 5.13
CA SER A 106 11.70 -6.06 5.80
C SER A 106 11.96 -4.91 6.78
N LYS A 107 12.65 -5.17 7.89
CA LYS A 107 12.93 -4.17 8.94
C LYS A 107 13.79 -2.99 8.51
N SER A 108 14.51 -3.11 7.39
CA SER A 108 15.38 -2.07 6.84
C SER A 108 14.75 -1.46 5.58
N TYR A 109 14.73 -0.13 5.50
CA TYR A 109 14.31 0.60 4.31
C TYR A 109 15.11 0.20 3.06
N PHE A 110 16.43 0.02 3.21
CA PHE A 110 17.28 -0.33 2.08
C PHE A 110 17.02 -1.75 1.60
N ASN A 111 16.84 -2.70 2.52
CA ASN A 111 16.51 -4.06 2.15
C ASN A 111 15.11 -4.13 1.50
N TYR A 112 14.17 -3.32 1.98
CA TYR A 112 12.79 -3.29 1.47
C TYR A 112 12.73 -2.90 -0.02
N PHE A 113 13.53 -1.91 -0.43
CA PHE A 113 13.51 -1.42 -1.81
C PHE A 113 14.62 -1.96 -2.70
N PHE A 114 15.72 -2.43 -2.13
CA PHE A 114 16.94 -2.73 -2.87
C PHE A 114 17.54 -4.11 -2.56
N GLY A 115 17.02 -4.86 -1.58
CA GLY A 115 17.50 -6.20 -1.24
C GLY A 115 18.90 -6.24 -0.63
N ILE A 116 19.38 -5.10 -0.11
CA ILE A 116 20.72 -4.91 0.48
C ILE A 116 20.66 -4.48 1.93
#